data_AF-A0A7X8CZJ6-F1
#
_entry.id   AF-A0A7X8CZJ6-F1
#
_cell.length_a   1.000
_cell.length_b   1.000
_cell.length_c   1.000
_cell.angle_alpha   90.00
_cell.angle_beta   90.00
_cell.angle_gamma   90.00
#
_symmetry.space_group_name_H-M   'P 1'
#
loop_
_entity.id
_entity.type
_entity.pdbx_description
1 polymer ?
#
loop_
_entity_poly.entity_id
_entity_poly.type
_entity_poly.pdbx_seq_one_letter_code
_entity_poly.pdbx_strand_id
1 'polypeptide(L)'
;MSRPGRVLDGTGILVPARAAVVFLAALAAAVPASAAGPRILEFGGLSWTVRRTTGPSAPGPNLFRDTEDQVRVDPAGRLILSVRKRGEVWTASEIIARRATGYGTYSFEVGGGARDLDPGIVFGFFTWDPTPGLHNREIDIELSRWGDPEGPDGWFTVQPYERPGNQDSFLLPPASVYRFEMRWEPGSVS
;
A
#
# COMPACT_ATOMS: atom_id res chain seq x y z
N MET A 1 79.70 -25.16 -44.16
CA MET A 1 80.53 -24.57 -43.08
C MET A 1 80.62 -23.07 -43.39
N SER A 2 80.19 -22.10 -42.59
CA SER A 2 79.92 -22.02 -41.15
C SER A 2 78.95 -20.85 -40.93
N ARG A 3 78.11 -20.92 -39.89
CA ARG A 3 77.62 -19.70 -39.19
C ARG A 3 78.73 -19.26 -38.22
N PRO A 4 78.97 -17.96 -37.99
CA PRO A 4 78.26 -17.17 -36.96
C PRO A 4 78.15 -15.67 -37.36
N GLY A 5 77.57 -14.72 -36.64
CA GLY A 5 77.12 -14.62 -35.27
C GLY A 5 76.31 -13.32 -35.10
N ARG A 6 75.76 -13.15 -33.89
CA ARG A 6 74.82 -12.13 -33.46
C ARG A 6 75.59 -10.96 -32.83
N VAL A 7 75.30 -9.71 -33.17
CA VAL A 7 75.51 -8.53 -32.30
C VAL A 7 74.38 -7.54 -32.56
N LEU A 8 73.74 -7.09 -31.48
CA LEU A 8 72.75 -6.01 -31.46
C LEU A 8 73.46 -4.73 -31.01
N ASP A 9 73.17 -3.62 -31.68
CA ASP A 9 73.07 -2.25 -31.17
C ASP A 9 72.58 -1.42 -32.38
N GLY A 10 71.70 -0.44 -32.30
CA GLY A 10 71.19 0.34 -31.18
C GLY A 10 70.63 1.59 -31.85
N THR A 11 69.37 1.53 -32.29
CA THR A 11 68.68 2.70 -32.84
C THR A 11 67.29 2.74 -32.23
N GLY A 12 67.11 3.74 -31.36
CA GLY A 12 65.89 3.99 -30.62
C GLY A 12 64.70 4.11 -31.57
N ILE A 13 63.70 3.26 -31.33
CA ILE A 13 62.37 3.42 -31.91
C ILE A 13 61.44 3.83 -30.77
N LEU A 14 60.87 5.02 -30.98
CA LEU A 14 59.80 5.64 -30.21
C LEU A 14 58.64 4.66 -30.03
N VAL A 15 58.27 4.37 -28.79
CA VAL A 15 57.07 3.58 -28.47
C VAL A 15 55.84 4.44 -28.81
N PRO A 16 54.88 3.98 -29.64
CA PRO A 16 53.61 4.66 -29.72
C PRO A 16 52.86 4.39 -28.41
N ALA A 17 52.59 5.46 -27.66
CA ALA A 17 51.69 5.43 -26.52
C ALA A 17 50.36 4.81 -26.96
N ARG A 18 50.06 3.60 -26.47
CA ARG A 18 48.74 3.02 -26.58
C ARG A 18 47.81 3.85 -25.72
N ALA A 19 47.06 4.77 -26.33
CA ALA A 19 45.89 5.36 -25.72
C ALA A 19 44.89 4.23 -25.46
N ALA A 20 44.86 3.73 -24.23
CA ALA A 20 43.78 2.89 -23.77
C ALA A 20 42.56 3.78 -23.56
N VAL A 21 41.68 3.85 -24.57
CA VAL A 21 40.32 4.37 -24.38
C VAL A 21 39.57 3.34 -23.55
N VAL A 22 39.55 3.53 -22.24
CA VAL A 22 38.63 2.82 -21.36
C VAL A 22 37.26 3.44 -21.57
N PHE A 23 36.46 2.84 -22.45
CA PHE A 23 35.01 3.03 -22.39
C PHE A 23 34.53 2.33 -21.12
N LEU A 24 34.37 3.09 -20.05
CA LEU A 24 33.50 2.66 -18.95
C LEU A 24 32.07 2.74 -19.49
N ALA A 25 31.64 1.73 -20.24
CA ALA A 25 30.23 1.49 -20.45
C ALA A 25 29.68 1.08 -19.09
N ALA A 26 29.23 2.06 -18.32
CA ALA A 26 28.32 1.80 -17.22
C ALA A 26 27.10 1.13 -17.86
N LEU A 27 27.02 -0.20 -17.79
CA LEU A 27 25.75 -0.88 -17.84
C LEU A 27 24.98 -0.32 -16.64
N ALA A 28 24.23 0.75 -16.86
CA ALA A 28 23.02 0.93 -16.12
C ALA A 28 22.22 -0.35 -16.39
N ALA A 29 22.32 -1.31 -15.47
CA ALA A 29 21.29 -2.31 -15.34
C ALA A 29 20.02 -1.48 -15.12
N ALA A 30 19.26 -1.27 -16.19
CA ALA A 30 17.90 -0.83 -16.09
C ALA A 30 17.26 -1.88 -15.20
N VAL A 31 17.09 -1.54 -13.92
CA VAL A 31 16.23 -2.32 -13.03
C VAL A 31 14.93 -2.38 -13.81
N PRO A 32 14.48 -3.56 -14.27
CA PRO A 32 13.22 -3.61 -14.97
C PRO A 32 12.20 -3.01 -14.02
N ALA A 33 11.60 -1.88 -14.41
CA ALA A 33 10.34 -1.46 -13.83
C ALA A 33 9.48 -2.71 -13.88
N SER A 34 9.09 -3.23 -12.71
CA SER A 34 8.31 -4.45 -12.62
C SER A 34 7.14 -4.33 -13.60
N ALA A 35 7.21 -5.12 -14.68
CA ALA A 35 6.17 -5.28 -15.67
C ALA A 35 5.02 -6.15 -15.13
N ALA A 36 5.05 -6.48 -13.83
CA ALA A 36 3.92 -7.11 -13.18
C ALA A 36 2.79 -6.08 -13.10
N GLY A 37 1.61 -6.48 -13.59
CA GLY A 37 0.38 -5.75 -13.36
C GLY A 37 0.07 -5.58 -11.87
N PRO A 38 -1.08 -4.96 -11.53
CA PRO A 38 -1.45 -4.77 -10.14
C PRO A 38 -1.43 -6.11 -9.38
N ARG A 39 -0.89 -6.11 -8.16
CA ARG A 39 -0.98 -7.28 -7.29
C ARG A 39 -2.43 -7.50 -6.90
N ILE A 40 -2.88 -8.75 -7.01
CA ILE A 40 -4.25 -9.17 -6.70
C ILE A 40 -4.18 -10.18 -5.55
N LEU A 41 -5.14 -10.10 -4.63
CA LEU A 41 -5.35 -11.11 -3.59
C LEU A 41 -6.83 -11.49 -3.50
N GLU A 42 -7.08 -12.73 -3.06
CA GLU A 42 -8.42 -13.24 -2.79
C GLU A 42 -8.66 -13.26 -1.29
N PHE A 43 -9.75 -12.63 -0.83
CA PHE A 43 -10.14 -12.59 0.57
C PHE A 43 -11.64 -12.35 0.70
N GLY A 44 -12.30 -13.02 1.65
CA GLY A 44 -13.74 -12.81 1.90
C GLY A 44 -14.64 -13.12 0.69
N GLY A 45 -14.22 -14.02 -0.21
CA GLY A 45 -14.97 -14.35 -1.43
C GLY A 45 -14.93 -13.28 -2.53
N LEU A 46 -14.01 -12.33 -2.42
CA LEU A 46 -13.78 -11.27 -3.40
C LEU A 46 -12.33 -11.23 -3.85
N SER A 47 -12.15 -10.75 -5.08
CA SER A 47 -10.85 -10.43 -5.67
C SER A 47 -10.54 -8.95 -5.47
N TRP A 48 -9.37 -8.65 -4.93
CA TRP A 48 -8.96 -7.32 -4.52
C TRP A 48 -7.67 -6.89 -5.21
N THR A 49 -7.64 -5.67 -5.73
CA THR A 49 -6.41 -5.01 -6.17
C THR A 49 -5.72 -4.41 -4.96
N VAL A 50 -4.43 -4.69 -4.75
CA VAL A 50 -3.64 -4.03 -3.71
C VAL A 50 -3.14 -2.68 -4.23
N ARG A 51 -3.48 -1.60 -3.54
CA ARG A 51 -3.11 -0.25 -3.99
C ARG A 51 -1.61 -0.03 -3.85
N ARG A 52 -1.03 0.57 -4.88
CA ARG A 52 0.35 1.05 -4.92
C ARG A 52 0.40 2.46 -5.45
N THR A 53 1.13 3.35 -4.77
CA THR A 53 1.36 4.71 -5.25
C THR A 53 2.85 5.02 -5.40
N THR A 54 3.18 5.94 -6.30
CA THR A 54 4.55 6.46 -6.49
C THR A 54 4.86 7.64 -5.58
N GLY A 55 3.83 8.30 -5.05
CA GLY A 55 3.94 9.39 -4.08
C GLY A 55 2.75 9.39 -3.10
N PRO A 56 2.74 10.36 -2.16
CA PRO A 56 1.64 10.56 -1.23
C PRO A 56 0.29 10.69 -1.96
N SER A 57 -0.75 10.08 -1.41
CA SER A 57 -2.08 10.06 -2.00
C SER A 57 -3.15 9.93 -0.92
N ALA A 58 -4.34 10.47 -1.21
CA ALA A 58 -5.49 10.41 -0.31
C ALA A 58 -5.95 8.96 -0.06
N PRO A 59 -6.56 8.68 1.12
CA PRO A 59 -6.78 9.60 2.24
C PRO A 59 -5.46 9.97 2.95
N GLY A 60 -5.38 11.22 3.43
CA GLY A 60 -4.16 11.78 4.02
C GLY A 60 -2.96 11.82 3.05
N PRO A 61 -1.74 12.04 3.54
CA PRO A 61 -0.51 12.00 2.74
C PRO A 61 0.08 10.57 2.68
N ASN A 62 -0.75 9.54 2.47
CA ASN A 62 -0.33 8.16 2.57
C ASN A 62 0.47 7.67 1.36
N LEU A 63 1.52 6.89 1.61
CA LEU A 63 2.28 6.18 0.58
C LEU A 63 1.91 4.69 0.59
N PHE A 64 1.13 4.26 -0.38
CA PHE A 64 0.61 2.89 -0.44
C PHE A 64 1.61 1.93 -1.09
N ARG A 65 1.90 0.80 -0.43
CA ARG A 65 2.70 -0.30 -1.00
C ARG A 65 1.92 -1.59 -1.03
N ASP A 66 2.20 -2.35 -2.07
CA ASP A 66 1.61 -3.65 -2.39
C ASP A 66 2.49 -4.83 -2.00
N THR A 67 3.53 -4.63 -1.18
CA THR A 67 4.46 -5.69 -0.78
C THR A 67 3.82 -6.72 0.16
N GLU A 68 4.29 -7.98 0.09
CA GLU A 68 3.78 -9.10 0.91
C GLU A 68 3.90 -8.86 2.43
N ASP A 69 4.94 -8.14 2.87
CA ASP A 69 5.11 -7.80 4.28
C ASP A 69 4.09 -6.75 4.75
N GLN A 70 3.46 -6.00 3.83
CA GLN A 70 2.51 -4.94 4.14
C GLN A 70 1.05 -5.35 3.95
N VAL A 71 0.76 -6.10 2.89
CA VAL A 71 -0.58 -6.63 2.60
C VAL A 71 -0.45 -8.11 2.30
N ARG A 72 -1.12 -8.99 3.04
CA ARG A 72 -1.14 -10.42 2.76
C ARG A 72 -2.34 -11.10 3.39
N VAL A 73 -2.68 -12.28 2.89
CA VAL A 73 -3.49 -13.24 3.64
C VAL A 73 -2.54 -14.20 4.35
N ASP A 74 -2.65 -14.32 5.66
CA ASP A 74 -1.78 -15.21 6.44
C ASP A 74 -2.22 -16.69 6.32
N PRO A 75 -1.41 -17.65 6.81
CA PRO A 75 -1.75 -19.08 6.74
C PRO A 75 -3.03 -19.47 7.50
N ALA A 76 -3.55 -18.61 8.38
CA ALA A 76 -4.82 -18.81 9.07
C ALA A 76 -6.02 -18.20 8.30
N GLY A 77 -5.78 -17.67 7.10
CA GLY A 77 -6.81 -17.07 6.25
C GLY A 77 -7.19 -15.63 6.62
N ARG A 78 -6.41 -14.96 7.47
CA ARG A 78 -6.69 -13.57 7.89
C ARG A 78 -6.03 -12.58 6.94
N LEU A 79 -6.77 -11.56 6.53
CA LEU A 79 -6.18 -10.40 5.86
C LEU A 79 -5.37 -9.59 6.87
N ILE A 80 -4.10 -9.38 6.54
CA ILE A 80 -3.19 -8.52 7.30
C ILE A 80 -2.91 -7.28 6.46
N LEU A 81 -3.32 -6.13 6.98
CA LEU A 81 -2.96 -4.80 6.50
C LEU A 81 -2.01 -4.18 7.53
N SER A 82 -1.02 -3.41 7.08
CA SER A 82 -0.03 -2.83 7.99
C SER A 82 0.31 -1.39 7.62
N VAL A 83 0.52 -0.57 8.65
CA VAL A 83 1.25 0.69 8.55
C VAL A 83 2.68 0.42 8.98
N ARG A 84 3.66 0.79 8.16
CA ARG A 84 5.09 0.50 8.40
C ARG A 84 5.96 1.72 8.18
N LYS A 85 6.90 1.96 9.10
CA LYS A 85 7.98 2.94 8.90
C LYS A 85 9.15 2.28 8.16
N ARG A 86 9.60 2.87 7.05
CA ARG A 86 10.76 2.44 6.26
C ARG A 86 11.72 3.62 6.10
N GLY A 87 12.83 3.60 6.85
CA GLY A 87 13.64 4.80 7.01
C GLY A 87 12.82 5.90 7.69
N GLU A 88 12.74 7.08 7.08
CA GLU A 88 11.90 8.18 7.58
C GLU A 88 10.49 8.21 7.01
N VAL A 89 10.13 7.27 6.14
CA VAL A 89 8.84 7.28 5.43
C VAL A 89 7.88 6.28 6.05
N TRP A 90 6.68 6.73 6.42
CA TRP A 90 5.57 5.86 6.73
C TRP A 90 4.87 5.39 5.46
N THR A 91 4.52 4.11 5.43
CA THR A 91 3.80 3.46 4.33
C THR A 91 2.52 2.82 4.85
N ALA A 92 1.47 2.88 4.04
CA ALA A 92 0.13 2.41 4.37
C ALA A 92 -0.34 1.31 3.42
N SER A 93 -1.45 0.68 3.78
CA SER A 93 -2.07 -0.41 3.04
C SER A 93 -3.48 -0.03 2.62
N GLU A 94 -3.87 -0.44 1.42
CA GLU A 94 -5.26 -0.40 0.97
C GLU A 94 -5.48 -1.47 -0.08
N ILE A 95 -6.67 -2.06 -0.06
CA ILE A 95 -7.13 -3.00 -1.07
C ILE A 95 -8.47 -2.53 -1.63
N ILE A 96 -8.68 -2.69 -2.92
CA ILE A 96 -9.85 -2.18 -3.64
C ILE A 96 -10.54 -3.34 -4.34
N ALA A 97 -11.83 -3.53 -4.08
CA ALA A 97 -12.60 -4.61 -4.70
C ALA A 97 -12.60 -4.46 -6.24
N ARG A 98 -12.39 -5.56 -6.95
CA ARG A 98 -12.35 -5.55 -8.44
C ARG A 98 -13.73 -5.54 -9.10
N ARG A 99 -14.80 -5.58 -8.30
CA ARG A 99 -16.19 -5.45 -8.76
C ARG A 99 -16.98 -4.60 -7.77
N ALA A 100 -17.96 -3.89 -8.29
CA ALA A 100 -18.98 -3.26 -7.44
C ALA A 100 -19.83 -4.34 -6.76
N THR A 101 -20.16 -4.11 -5.49
CA THR A 101 -20.91 -5.03 -4.64
C THR A 101 -22.37 -4.60 -4.44
N GLY A 102 -22.66 -3.30 -4.51
CA GLY A 102 -24.03 -2.75 -4.47
C GLY A 102 -24.75 -2.92 -3.12
N TYR A 103 -26.07 -2.95 -3.13
CA TYR A 103 -26.84 -3.21 -1.91
C TYR A 103 -26.55 -4.60 -1.33
N GLY A 104 -26.59 -4.71 -0.01
CA GLY A 104 -26.33 -5.96 0.69
C GLY A 104 -25.82 -5.74 2.11
N THR A 105 -25.46 -6.83 2.76
CA THR A 105 -24.85 -6.84 4.08
C THR A 105 -23.36 -7.06 3.95
N TYR A 106 -22.59 -6.14 4.51
CA TYR A 106 -21.14 -6.17 4.58
C TYR A 106 -20.75 -6.45 6.02
N SER A 107 -19.99 -7.52 6.26
CA SER A 107 -19.54 -7.87 7.60
C SER A 107 -18.04 -8.09 7.60
N PHE A 108 -17.37 -7.62 8.64
CA PHE A 108 -15.95 -7.89 8.86
C PHE A 108 -15.65 -8.08 10.33
N GLU A 109 -14.63 -8.89 10.60
CA GLU A 109 -14.11 -9.09 11.94
C GLU A 109 -12.71 -8.51 12.04
N VAL A 110 -12.48 -7.70 13.08
CA VAL A 110 -11.18 -7.10 13.38
C VAL A 110 -10.66 -7.71 14.66
N GLY A 111 -9.52 -8.37 14.58
CA GLY A 111 -8.74 -8.81 15.73
C GLY A 111 -7.38 -8.12 15.77
N GLY A 112 -6.66 -8.28 16.88
CA GLY A 112 -5.27 -7.82 16.98
C GLY A 112 -5.09 -6.40 17.50
N GLY A 113 -5.88 -6.00 18.49
CA GLY A 113 -5.64 -4.76 19.24
C GLY A 113 -6.28 -3.53 18.59
N ALA A 114 -7.53 -3.62 18.12
CA ALA A 114 -8.26 -2.47 17.59
C ALA A 114 -8.33 -1.28 18.58
N ARG A 115 -8.35 -1.55 19.89
CA ARG A 115 -8.28 -0.54 20.95
C ARG A 115 -6.90 0.10 21.09
N ASP A 116 -5.86 -0.61 20.68
CA ASP A 116 -4.45 -0.24 20.88
C ASP A 116 -3.86 0.47 19.66
N LEU A 117 -4.70 0.81 18.67
CA LEU A 117 -4.28 1.64 17.54
C LEU A 117 -3.76 2.99 18.07
N ASP A 118 -2.64 3.43 17.51
CA ASP A 118 -2.15 4.79 17.71
C ASP A 118 -3.25 5.79 17.32
N PRO A 119 -3.50 6.85 18.11
CA PRO A 119 -4.59 7.78 17.85
C PRO A 119 -4.58 8.39 16.43
N GLY A 120 -3.42 8.51 15.79
CA GLY A 120 -3.28 9.03 14.42
C GLY A 120 -3.55 8.00 13.31
N ILE A 121 -3.82 6.74 13.64
CA ILE A 121 -4.15 5.70 12.66
C ILE A 121 -5.66 5.67 12.41
N VAL A 122 -6.02 5.57 11.13
CA VAL A 122 -7.37 5.23 10.68
C VAL A 122 -7.36 3.84 10.07
N PHE A 123 -8.14 2.92 10.62
CA PHE A 123 -8.49 1.68 9.95
C PHE A 123 -9.93 1.81 9.43
N GLY A 124 -10.09 1.92 8.11
CA GLY A 124 -11.38 2.10 7.46
C GLY A 124 -11.83 0.88 6.67
N PHE A 125 -13.12 0.55 6.81
CA PHE A 125 -13.85 -0.32 5.89
C PHE A 125 -15.00 0.49 5.30
N PHE A 126 -15.02 0.66 3.99
CA PHE A 126 -15.94 1.60 3.36
C PHE A 126 -16.37 1.20 1.96
N THR A 127 -17.54 1.70 1.54
CA THR A 127 -17.92 1.75 0.13
C THR A 127 -17.44 3.05 -0.49
N TRP A 128 -17.08 3.02 -1.77
CA TRP A 128 -16.75 4.23 -2.51
C TRP A 128 -17.02 4.05 -4.00
N ASP A 129 -17.69 5.02 -4.59
CA ASP A 129 -18.07 5.08 -5.99
C ASP A 129 -17.33 6.25 -6.67
N PRO A 130 -16.49 5.99 -7.70
CA PRO A 130 -15.83 7.05 -8.45
C PRO A 130 -16.78 7.91 -9.28
N THR A 131 -18.04 7.48 -9.47
CA THR A 131 -19.03 8.22 -10.23
C THR A 131 -19.27 9.59 -9.58
N PRO A 132 -19.09 10.71 -10.32
CA PRO A 132 -19.29 12.03 -9.75
C PRO A 132 -20.69 12.24 -9.16
N GLY A 133 -20.75 12.93 -8.02
CA GLY A 133 -21.99 13.22 -7.31
C GLY A 133 -22.29 12.22 -6.19
N LEU A 134 -23.41 12.44 -5.48
CA LEU A 134 -23.91 11.55 -4.41
C LEU A 134 -22.89 11.21 -3.31
N HIS A 135 -21.94 12.11 -3.06
CA HIS A 135 -20.90 11.93 -2.04
C HIS A 135 -20.21 10.56 -2.13
N ASN A 136 -19.88 10.15 -3.37
CA ASN A 136 -19.25 8.87 -3.68
C ASN A 136 -20.02 7.64 -3.18
N ARG A 137 -21.29 7.77 -2.80
CA ARG A 137 -22.05 6.72 -2.09
C ARG A 137 -21.21 6.10 -0.96
N GLU A 138 -20.47 6.97 -0.29
CA GLU A 138 -19.48 6.59 0.71
C GLU A 138 -20.18 6.34 2.05
N ILE A 139 -19.93 5.14 2.57
CA ILE A 139 -20.40 4.69 3.87
C ILE A 139 -19.20 4.05 4.54
N ASP A 140 -18.85 4.56 5.71
CA ASP A 140 -17.61 4.27 6.39
C ASP A 140 -17.87 3.63 7.75
N ILE A 141 -17.07 2.60 8.05
CA ILE A 141 -16.84 2.13 9.40
C ILE A 141 -15.35 2.35 9.67
N GLU A 142 -15.03 3.29 10.55
CA GLU A 142 -13.66 3.70 10.84
C GLU A 142 -13.31 3.46 12.31
N LEU A 143 -12.18 2.79 12.55
CA LEU A 143 -11.56 2.70 13.86
C LEU A 143 -10.43 3.72 13.90
N SER A 144 -10.66 4.80 14.64
CA SER A 144 -9.79 5.98 14.67
C SER A 144 -10.19 6.90 15.81
N ARG A 145 -9.19 7.43 16.52
CA ARG A 145 -9.38 8.56 17.44
C ARG A 145 -9.03 9.91 16.81
N TRP A 146 -8.72 9.93 15.51
CA TRP A 146 -8.43 11.13 14.73
C TRP A 146 -7.34 12.03 15.34
N GLY A 147 -6.35 11.41 15.96
CA GLY A 147 -5.22 12.09 16.61
C GLY A 147 -5.49 12.54 18.04
N ASP A 148 -6.71 12.39 18.57
CA ASP A 148 -7.05 12.67 19.96
C ASP A 148 -6.91 11.41 20.82
N PRO A 149 -5.92 11.30 21.73
CA PRO A 149 -5.78 10.12 22.59
C PRO A 149 -7.00 9.84 23.48
N GLU A 150 -7.80 10.86 23.78
CA GLU A 150 -9.02 10.76 24.60
C GLU A 150 -10.30 10.70 23.74
N GLY A 151 -10.16 10.65 22.42
CA GLY A 151 -11.27 10.61 21.47
C GLY A 151 -11.99 9.25 21.43
N PRO A 152 -13.15 9.19 20.75
CA PRO A 152 -13.87 7.94 20.52
C PRO A 152 -13.01 6.91 19.78
N ASP A 153 -13.28 5.62 19.99
CA ASP A 153 -12.52 4.54 19.36
C ASP A 153 -12.87 4.34 17.88
N GLY A 154 -14.06 4.76 17.46
CA GLY A 154 -14.50 4.63 16.08
C GLY A 154 -15.76 5.40 15.73
N TRP A 155 -16.08 5.35 14.44
CA TRP A 155 -17.07 6.19 13.77
C TRP A 155 -17.83 5.38 12.70
N PHE A 156 -19.14 5.57 12.66
CA PHE A 156 -20.00 5.20 11.54
C PHE A 156 -20.34 6.47 10.78
N THR A 157 -20.14 6.48 9.46
CA THR A 157 -20.38 7.67 8.63
C THR A 157 -21.12 7.31 7.35
N VAL A 158 -22.10 8.12 6.96
CA VAL A 158 -22.68 8.15 5.61
C VAL A 158 -22.39 9.53 5.03
N GLN A 159 -21.61 9.62 3.95
CA GLN A 159 -21.25 10.94 3.43
C GLN A 159 -22.48 11.70 2.86
N PRO A 160 -22.58 13.02 3.07
CA PRO A 160 -21.62 13.88 3.77
C PRO A 160 -21.83 13.85 5.29
N TYR A 161 -20.74 13.74 6.05
CA TYR A 161 -20.79 13.63 7.52
C TYR A 161 -21.37 14.86 8.22
N GLU A 162 -21.37 16.04 7.58
CA GLU A 162 -21.89 17.28 8.18
C GLU A 162 -23.42 17.30 8.31
N ARG A 163 -24.13 16.34 7.68
CA ARG A 163 -25.58 16.23 7.83
C ARG A 163 -25.91 15.62 9.20
N PRO A 164 -26.85 16.21 9.97
CA PRO A 164 -27.28 15.61 11.23
C PRO A 164 -27.80 14.17 11.03
N GLY A 165 -27.29 13.24 11.84
CA GLY A 165 -27.65 11.82 11.77
C GLY A 165 -26.84 10.99 10.76
N ASN A 166 -25.91 11.60 10.04
CA ASN A 166 -25.03 10.87 9.12
C ASN A 166 -23.74 10.36 9.78
N GLN A 167 -23.46 10.73 11.03
CA GLN A 167 -22.25 10.32 11.72
C GLN A 167 -22.52 10.03 13.19
N ASP A 168 -22.09 8.87 13.63
CA ASP A 168 -22.19 8.42 15.02
C ASP A 168 -20.84 7.86 15.48
N SER A 169 -20.39 8.26 16.68
CA SER A 169 -19.16 7.74 17.28
C SER A 169 -19.46 6.65 18.32
N PHE A 170 -18.47 5.81 18.60
CA PHE A 170 -18.59 4.75 19.59
C PHE A 170 -17.30 4.48 20.35
N LEU A 171 -17.46 3.84 21.50
CA LEU A 171 -16.37 3.25 22.28
C LEU A 171 -16.38 1.73 22.09
N LEU A 172 -15.21 1.15 21.91
CA LEU A 172 -15.07 -0.29 21.86
C LEU A 172 -15.18 -0.85 23.28
N PRO A 173 -16.01 -1.86 23.55
CA PRO A 173 -15.95 -2.61 24.81
C PRO A 173 -14.67 -3.46 24.87
N PRO A 174 -14.22 -3.95 26.05
CA PRO A 174 -13.07 -4.86 26.12
C PRO A 174 -13.37 -6.18 25.37
N ALA A 175 -12.65 -6.44 24.27
CA ALA A 175 -12.75 -7.68 23.51
C ALA A 175 -11.46 -7.92 22.71
N SER A 176 -11.20 -9.18 22.33
CA SER A 176 -10.06 -9.55 21.47
C SER A 176 -10.40 -9.49 19.98
N VAL A 177 -11.69 -9.55 19.65
CA VAL A 177 -12.24 -9.50 18.29
C VAL A 177 -13.52 -8.67 18.31
N TYR A 178 -13.69 -7.83 17.31
CA TYR A 178 -14.89 -7.05 17.07
C TYR A 178 -15.50 -7.44 15.73
N ARG A 179 -16.81 -7.63 15.69
CA ARG A 179 -17.55 -7.80 14.44
C ARG A 179 -18.30 -6.51 14.16
N PHE A 180 -18.14 -6.01 12.94
CA PHE A 180 -18.91 -4.91 12.41
C PHE A 180 -19.76 -5.38 11.25
N GLU A 181 -20.92 -4.76 11.11
CA GLU A 181 -21.86 -5.06 10.05
C GLU A 181 -22.45 -3.75 9.54
N MET A 182 -22.60 -3.66 8.21
CA MET A 182 -23.29 -2.59 7.52
C MET A 182 -24.31 -3.24 6.60
N ARG A 183 -25.59 -2.99 6.85
CA ARG A 183 -26.68 -3.38 5.97
C ARG A 183 -27.09 -2.19 5.12
N TRP A 184 -26.77 -2.26 3.83
CA TRP A 184 -27.07 -1.20 2.88
C TRP A 184 -28.24 -1.61 1.98
N GLU A 185 -29.34 -0.87 2.08
CA GLU A 185 -30.58 -1.09 1.34
C GLU A 185 -31.01 0.17 0.58
N PRO A 186 -31.95 0.07 -0.37
CA PRO A 186 -32.56 1.24 -0.97
C PRO A 186 -33.18 2.15 0.10
N GLY A 187 -32.58 3.32 0.32
CA GLY A 187 -33.09 4.35 1.23
C GLY A 187 -32.68 4.21 2.69
N SER A 188 -31.91 3.20 3.08
CA SER A 188 -31.46 3.02 4.46
C SER A 188 -30.10 2.33 4.57
N VAL A 189 -29.39 2.67 5.65
CA VAL A 189 -28.19 1.99 6.13
C VAL A 189 -28.39 1.74 7.63
N SER A 190 -28.00 0.56 8.11
CA SER A 190 -28.02 0.19 9.53
C SER A 190 -26.84 -0.68 9.92
#